data_AF-A0ABD6DDN8-F1
#
_entry.id   AF-A0ABD6DDN8-F1
#
_cell.length_a   1.000
_cell.length_b   1.000
_cell.length_c   1.000
_cell.angle_alpha   90.00
_cell.angle_beta   90.00
_cell.angle_gamma   90.00
#
_symmetry.space_group_name_H-M   'P 1'
#
loop_
_entity.id
_entity.type
_entity.pdbx_description
1 polymer ?
#
loop_
_entity_poly.entity_id
_entity_poly.type
_entity_poly.pdbx_seq_one_letter_code
_entity_poly.pdbx_strand_id
1 'polypeptide(L)'
;MPARRALLQAGALGLTGALGGCLLGGDADDGAGQTPATTTRTTAPTTQRTAEPDCFEVTRPTTGESNEPDAVAPASYPGPPPDRTDESDLTGFAESFERAFRRNGLVREHGGDLVEFGFTTDETWTENAPDDAGVAGVEYRYHYTLRDGVIADSPTNVAVYYVDASVAVRAHARGRRDAGTEPDPMEEGITVACFD
;
A
#
# COMPACT_ATOMS: atom_id res chain seq x y z
N MET A 1 -28.72 -40.30 28.76
CA MET A 1 -27.55 -40.50 29.65
C MET A 1 -26.97 -39.13 29.99
N PRO A 2 -26.43 -38.95 31.21
CA PRO A 2 -26.43 -37.69 31.97
C PRO A 2 -25.35 -36.68 31.53
N ALA A 3 -25.65 -35.42 31.85
CA ALA A 3 -24.76 -34.26 31.79
C ALA A 3 -23.49 -34.43 32.65
N ARG A 4 -22.38 -33.85 32.19
CA ARG A 4 -21.26 -33.42 33.04
C ARG A 4 -20.71 -32.07 32.57
N ARG A 5 -20.95 -31.05 33.40
CA ARG A 5 -20.19 -29.79 33.46
C ARG A 5 -18.79 -30.09 34.01
N ALA A 6 -17.77 -29.36 33.55
CA ALA A 6 -16.52 -29.20 34.28
C ALA A 6 -16.01 -27.75 34.16
N LEU A 7 -15.57 -27.22 35.30
CA LEU A 7 -15.21 -25.84 35.60
C LEU A 7 -13.80 -25.43 35.13
N LEU A 8 -13.67 -24.10 34.94
CA LEU A 8 -12.53 -23.18 35.12
C LEU A 8 -11.18 -23.73 35.62
N GLN A 9 -10.09 -23.20 35.04
CA GLN A 9 -8.88 -22.85 35.78
C GLN A 9 -8.20 -21.59 35.21
N ALA A 10 -8.11 -20.57 36.05
CA ALA A 10 -7.28 -19.39 35.87
C ALA A 10 -5.83 -19.70 36.25
N GLY A 11 -4.87 -19.07 35.55
CA GLY A 11 -3.46 -19.13 35.89
C GLY A 11 -2.79 -17.80 35.57
N ALA A 12 -2.58 -16.98 36.60
CA ALA A 12 -1.71 -15.81 36.57
C ALA A 12 -0.37 -16.20 37.19
N LEU A 13 0.74 -15.85 36.55
CA LEU A 13 2.07 -15.81 37.18
C LEU A 13 2.80 -14.58 36.68
N GLY A 14 3.04 -13.65 37.61
CA GLY A 14 3.96 -12.53 37.43
C GLY A 14 5.41 -12.96 37.68
N LEU A 15 6.32 -12.14 37.17
CA LEU A 15 7.74 -12.17 37.52
C LEU A 15 8.24 -10.73 37.70
N THR A 16 8.41 -10.37 38.97
CA THR A 16 9.18 -9.23 39.45
C THR A 16 10.65 -9.63 39.57
N GLY A 17 11.56 -8.77 39.11
CA GLY A 17 13.01 -8.91 39.26
C GLY A 17 13.64 -7.52 39.36
N ALA A 18 14.56 -7.37 40.31
CA ALA A 18 14.84 -6.14 41.05
C ALA A 18 16.17 -5.46 40.70
N LEU A 19 16.21 -4.15 41.00
CA LEU A 19 17.28 -3.34 41.60
C LEU A 19 18.72 -3.42 41.07
N GLY A 20 19.20 -2.27 40.57
CA GLY A 20 20.61 -1.88 40.56
C GLY A 20 20.73 -0.36 40.63
N GLY A 21 21.03 0.16 41.82
CA GLY A 21 21.28 1.58 42.04
C GLY A 21 22.77 1.87 42.21
N CYS A 22 23.22 3.00 41.67
CA CYS A 22 24.41 3.72 42.15
C CYS A 22 24.06 5.20 42.28
N LEU A 23 24.19 5.69 43.50
CA LEU A 23 24.13 7.08 43.94
C LEU A 23 25.33 7.87 43.40
N LEU A 24 25.13 9.17 43.11
CA LEU A 24 25.93 10.28 43.65
C LEU A 24 25.24 11.61 43.29
N GLY A 25 24.97 12.41 44.31
CA GLY A 25 24.22 13.67 44.22
C GLY A 25 25.05 14.89 43.82
N GLY A 26 24.31 15.97 43.61
CA GLY A 26 24.82 17.33 43.45
C GLY A 26 23.63 18.30 43.29
N ASP A 27 23.25 18.96 44.38
CA ASP A 27 22.34 20.11 44.38
C ASP A 27 23.02 21.33 43.74
N ALA A 28 22.34 22.01 42.80
CA ALA A 28 22.41 23.48 42.66
C ALA A 28 21.36 24.02 41.68
N ASP A 29 20.78 25.13 42.15
CA ASP A 29 19.83 26.09 41.61
C ASP A 29 20.14 26.71 40.23
N ASP A 30 19.08 27.27 39.64
CA ASP A 30 19.01 28.42 38.72
C ASP A 30 19.56 28.37 37.28
N GLY A 31 18.70 28.81 36.35
CA GLY A 31 19.16 29.54 35.16
C GLY A 31 18.61 29.06 33.82
N ALA A 32 17.79 29.90 33.21
CA ALA A 32 17.29 29.79 31.84
C ALA A 32 18.40 29.49 30.81
N GLY A 33 18.15 28.52 29.92
CA GLY A 33 18.95 28.27 28.73
C GLY A 33 18.10 27.53 27.69
N GLN A 34 17.70 28.23 26.63
CA GLN A 34 17.00 27.67 25.49
C GLN A 34 17.87 26.57 24.84
N THR A 35 17.37 25.35 24.81
CA THR A 35 17.92 24.30 23.94
C THR A 35 17.35 24.53 22.53
N PRO A 36 18.14 24.88 21.50
CA PRO A 36 17.67 24.72 20.15
C PRO A 36 17.63 23.21 19.87
N ALA A 37 16.42 22.66 19.77
CA ALA A 37 16.22 21.37 19.14
C ALA A 37 16.76 21.48 17.71
N THR A 38 17.99 21.00 17.50
CA THR A 38 18.53 20.80 16.16
C THR A 38 17.83 19.56 15.63
N THR A 39 16.64 19.77 15.06
CA THR A 39 16.01 18.82 14.16
C THR A 39 16.93 18.69 12.96
N THR A 40 17.77 17.66 12.96
CA THR A 40 18.49 17.25 11.76
C THR A 40 17.43 16.77 10.76
N ARG A 41 16.92 17.71 9.97
CA ARG A 41 16.10 17.44 8.79
C ARG A 41 17.02 16.77 7.79
N THR A 42 17.11 15.45 7.86
CA THR A 42 17.69 14.65 6.78
C THR A 42 16.80 14.83 5.57
N THR A 43 17.16 15.75 4.70
CA THR A 43 16.60 15.83 3.34
C THR A 43 16.87 14.50 2.66
N ALA A 44 15.81 13.74 2.43
CA ALA A 44 15.84 12.61 1.52
C ALA A 44 16.31 13.11 0.14
N PRO A 45 17.10 12.31 -0.61
CA PRO A 45 17.50 12.69 -1.95
C PRO A 45 16.26 12.87 -2.83
N THR A 46 16.10 14.07 -3.40
CA THR A 46 15.09 14.36 -4.42
C THR A 46 15.52 13.66 -5.71
N THR A 47 15.09 12.41 -5.92
CA THR A 47 15.26 11.73 -7.21
C THR A 47 14.32 12.39 -8.20
N GLN A 48 14.77 13.48 -8.82
CA GLN A 48 14.04 14.17 -9.87
C GLN A 48 14.07 13.32 -11.14
N ARG A 49 12.89 12.97 -11.65
CA ARG A 49 12.74 12.26 -12.93
C ARG A 49 13.42 13.06 -14.03
N THR A 50 14.48 12.51 -14.63
CA THR A 50 15.30 13.24 -15.60
C THR A 50 14.78 13.13 -17.04
N ALA A 51 13.83 12.22 -17.29
CA ALA A 51 13.22 11.98 -18.60
C ALA A 51 11.72 12.28 -18.56
N GLU A 52 11.23 13.01 -19.57
CA GLU A 52 9.79 13.22 -19.78
C GLU A 52 9.07 11.86 -19.85
N PRO A 53 7.88 11.75 -19.27
CA PRO A 53 7.10 10.51 -19.36
C PRO A 53 6.74 10.17 -20.81
N ASP A 54 7.13 8.97 -21.25
CA ASP A 54 6.67 8.44 -22.52
C ASP A 54 5.21 7.97 -22.39
N CYS A 55 4.29 8.86 -22.74
CA CYS A 55 2.85 8.59 -22.73
C CYS A 55 2.37 7.73 -23.91
N PHE A 56 3.24 7.36 -24.84
CA PHE A 56 2.90 6.41 -25.90
C PHE A 56 2.96 4.95 -25.42
N GLU A 57 3.65 4.67 -24.30
CA GLU A 57 3.85 3.32 -23.77
C GLU A 57 3.18 3.10 -22.38
N VAL A 58 1.94 3.58 -22.22
CA VAL A 58 1.17 3.31 -20.99
C VAL A 58 0.86 1.82 -20.86
N THR A 59 1.42 1.18 -19.84
CA THR A 59 1.29 -0.26 -19.62
C THR A 59 0.29 -0.55 -18.51
N ARG A 60 -0.99 -0.72 -18.89
CA ARG A 60 -2.04 -1.21 -17.99
C ARG A 60 -2.96 -2.20 -18.68
N PRO A 61 -3.49 -3.23 -17.99
CA PRO A 61 -4.46 -4.14 -18.58
C PRO A 61 -5.70 -3.42 -19.11
N THR A 62 -5.85 -3.36 -20.43
CA THR A 62 -7.08 -2.94 -21.10
C THR A 62 -7.83 -4.17 -21.58
N THR A 63 -9.13 -4.23 -21.31
CA THR A 63 -9.98 -5.36 -21.68
C THR A 63 -11.26 -4.86 -22.34
N GLY A 64 -11.71 -5.61 -23.35
CA GLY A 64 -13.06 -5.46 -23.88
C GLY A 64 -14.09 -6.03 -22.90
N GLU A 65 -15.34 -5.63 -23.08
CA GLU A 65 -16.45 -6.21 -22.32
C GLU A 65 -16.61 -7.71 -22.66
N SER A 66 -16.86 -8.52 -21.63
CA SER A 66 -17.29 -9.90 -21.84
C SER A 66 -18.79 -9.91 -22.10
N ASN A 67 -19.22 -10.66 -23.11
CA ASN A 67 -20.65 -10.90 -23.39
C ASN A 67 -21.20 -12.10 -22.60
N GLU A 68 -20.35 -12.79 -21.84
CA GLU A 68 -20.79 -13.96 -21.09
C GLU A 68 -21.62 -13.54 -19.87
N PRO A 69 -22.80 -14.16 -19.67
CA PRO A 69 -23.58 -13.91 -18.47
C PRO A 69 -22.79 -14.32 -17.23
N ASP A 70 -22.89 -13.50 -16.19
CA ASP A 70 -22.22 -13.66 -14.90
C ASP A 70 -20.69 -13.50 -14.91
N ALA A 71 -20.08 -13.16 -16.05
CA ALA A 71 -18.65 -12.84 -16.08
C ALA A 71 -18.36 -11.50 -15.38
N VAL A 72 -17.24 -11.44 -14.67
CA VAL A 72 -16.74 -10.20 -14.06
C VAL A 72 -16.41 -9.21 -15.16
N ALA A 73 -17.12 -8.07 -15.16
CA ALA A 73 -16.83 -6.99 -16.09
C ALA A 73 -15.47 -6.32 -15.79
N PRO A 74 -14.81 -5.68 -16.76
CA PRO A 74 -13.70 -4.76 -16.49
C PRO A 74 -14.09 -3.64 -15.51
N ALA A 75 -13.11 -3.12 -14.76
CA ALA A 75 -13.24 -1.92 -13.95
C ALA A 75 -12.60 -0.70 -14.63
N SER A 76 -13.18 0.48 -14.43
CA SER A 76 -12.57 1.73 -14.84
C SER A 76 -11.40 2.09 -13.92
N TYR A 77 -10.31 2.59 -14.50
CA TYR A 77 -9.23 3.17 -13.72
C TYR A 77 -9.65 4.55 -13.19
N PRO A 78 -9.23 4.93 -11.97
CA PRO A 78 -9.48 6.28 -11.47
C PRO A 78 -8.69 7.31 -12.30
N GLY A 79 -9.20 8.55 -12.31
CA GLY A 79 -8.44 9.71 -12.79
C GLY A 79 -7.33 10.10 -11.81
N PRO A 80 -6.62 11.22 -12.05
CA PRO A 80 -5.63 11.72 -11.09
C PRO A 80 -6.27 12.01 -9.72
N PRO A 81 -5.53 11.86 -8.61
CA PRO A 81 -6.02 12.26 -7.29
C PRO A 81 -6.37 13.76 -7.29
N PRO A 82 -7.44 14.19 -6.59
CA PRO A 82 -7.81 15.60 -6.53
C PRO A 82 -6.70 16.48 -5.95
N ASP A 83 -6.06 16.03 -4.87
CA ASP A 83 -4.86 16.63 -4.29
C ASP A 83 -3.75 15.57 -4.15
N ARG A 84 -2.57 15.85 -4.70
CA ARG A 84 -1.39 14.95 -4.62
C ARG A 84 -0.59 15.11 -3.34
N THR A 85 -0.96 16.06 -2.49
CA THR A 85 -0.32 16.31 -1.20
C THR A 85 -1.19 15.85 -0.03
N ASP A 86 -2.47 15.56 -0.28
CA ASP A 86 -3.37 14.97 0.70
C ASP A 86 -3.22 13.45 0.78
N GLU A 87 -3.05 12.95 2.00
CA GLU A 87 -2.82 11.52 2.27
C GLU A 87 -4.02 10.66 1.87
N SER A 88 -5.24 11.13 2.10
CA SER A 88 -6.45 10.37 1.81
C SER A 88 -6.72 10.29 0.31
N ASP A 89 -6.49 11.36 -0.43
CA ASP A 89 -6.62 11.39 -1.88
C ASP A 89 -5.59 10.47 -2.57
N LEU A 90 -4.34 10.50 -2.11
CA LEU A 90 -3.28 9.65 -2.65
C LEU A 90 -3.49 8.16 -2.36
N THR A 91 -3.80 7.81 -1.11
CA THR A 91 -4.04 6.41 -0.73
C THR A 91 -5.32 5.87 -1.38
N GLY A 92 -6.37 6.69 -1.46
CA GLY A 92 -7.60 6.37 -2.18
C GLY A 92 -7.37 6.14 -3.68
N PHE A 93 -6.50 6.93 -4.31
CA PHE A 93 -6.05 6.69 -5.68
C PHE A 93 -5.31 5.35 -5.80
N ALA A 94 -4.28 5.09 -4.98
CA ALA A 94 -3.47 3.88 -5.04
C ALA A 94 -4.32 2.61 -4.86
N GLU A 95 -5.22 2.59 -3.88
CA GLU A 95 -6.13 1.46 -3.67
C GLU A 95 -7.07 1.24 -4.86
N SER A 96 -7.74 2.30 -5.32
CA SER A 96 -8.70 2.22 -6.41
C SER A 96 -8.04 1.78 -7.71
N PHE A 97 -6.83 2.31 -7.98
CA PHE A 97 -6.06 1.97 -9.17
C PHE A 97 -5.59 0.52 -9.11
N GLU A 98 -5.04 0.05 -7.98
CA GLU A 98 -4.56 -1.32 -7.86
C GLU A 98 -5.70 -2.35 -7.95
N ARG A 99 -6.85 -2.05 -7.35
CA ARG A 99 -8.06 -2.87 -7.48
C ARG A 99 -8.48 -3.01 -8.94
N ALA A 100 -8.52 -1.90 -9.69
CA ALA A 100 -8.81 -1.93 -11.12
C ALA A 100 -7.73 -2.67 -11.93
N PHE A 101 -6.46 -2.45 -11.61
CA PHE A 101 -5.33 -3.09 -12.28
C PHE A 101 -5.38 -4.61 -12.17
N ARG A 102 -5.64 -5.14 -10.97
CA ARG A 102 -5.74 -6.58 -10.74
C ARG A 102 -6.98 -7.19 -11.36
N ARG A 103 -8.15 -6.55 -11.19
CA ARG A 103 -9.38 -7.01 -11.82
C ARG A 103 -9.24 -7.10 -13.34
N ASN A 104 -8.76 -6.03 -13.98
CA ASN A 104 -8.61 -5.99 -15.43
C ASN A 104 -7.54 -6.97 -15.93
N GLY A 105 -6.48 -7.18 -15.14
CA GLY A 105 -5.49 -8.23 -15.41
C GLY A 105 -6.13 -9.61 -15.49
N LEU A 106 -6.96 -9.98 -14.50
CA LEU A 106 -7.66 -11.26 -14.45
C LEU A 106 -8.74 -11.38 -15.53
N VAL A 107 -9.49 -10.31 -15.80
CA VAL A 107 -10.47 -10.28 -16.91
C VAL A 107 -9.77 -10.51 -18.24
N ARG A 108 -8.56 -9.96 -18.45
CA ARG A 108 -7.77 -10.18 -19.66
C ARG A 108 -7.30 -11.62 -19.79
N GLU A 109 -6.92 -12.21 -18.66
CA GLU A 109 -6.34 -13.55 -18.59
C GLU A 109 -7.40 -14.65 -18.77
N HIS A 110 -8.55 -14.49 -18.13
CA HIS A 110 -9.58 -15.54 -18.04
C HIS A 110 -10.86 -15.21 -18.83
N GLY A 111 -11.05 -13.96 -19.25
CA GLY A 111 -12.21 -13.56 -20.04
C GLY A 111 -13.54 -13.90 -19.36
N GLY A 112 -14.44 -14.54 -20.12
CA GLY A 112 -15.77 -14.93 -19.66
C GLY A 112 -15.83 -16.06 -18.62
N ASP A 113 -14.70 -16.69 -18.34
CA ASP A 113 -14.60 -17.72 -17.31
C ASP A 113 -14.40 -17.15 -15.90
N LEU A 114 -13.97 -15.89 -15.77
CA LEU A 114 -13.87 -15.21 -14.47
C LEU A 114 -15.26 -14.82 -13.98
N VAL A 115 -15.77 -15.50 -12.95
CA VAL A 115 -17.12 -15.28 -12.42
C VAL A 115 -17.14 -14.54 -11.08
N GLU A 116 -16.00 -14.48 -10.39
CA GLU A 116 -15.87 -13.74 -9.13
C GLU A 116 -14.49 -13.11 -9.01
N PHE A 117 -14.44 -11.92 -8.41
CA PHE A 117 -13.22 -11.23 -8.04
C PHE A 117 -13.44 -10.49 -6.73
N GLY A 118 -12.54 -10.70 -5.77
CA GLY A 118 -12.49 -9.93 -4.54
C GLY A 118 -11.11 -9.34 -4.29
N PHE A 119 -11.07 -8.17 -3.67
CA PHE A 119 -9.85 -7.43 -3.35
C PHE A 119 -9.95 -6.88 -1.93
N THR A 120 -8.95 -7.19 -1.13
CA THR A 120 -8.83 -6.81 0.28
C THR A 120 -7.58 -5.98 0.45
N THR A 121 -7.76 -4.77 0.95
CA THR A 121 -6.69 -3.87 1.35
C THR A 121 -6.30 -4.20 2.79
N ASP A 122 -5.03 -4.54 2.99
CA ASP A 122 -4.48 -4.83 4.31
C ASP A 122 -3.92 -3.53 4.95
N GLU A 123 -3.23 -2.70 4.17
CA GLU A 123 -2.67 -1.42 4.61
C GLU A 123 -2.53 -0.43 3.43
N THR A 124 -2.60 0.87 3.73
CA THR A 124 -2.22 1.95 2.80
C THR A 124 -1.33 2.95 3.53
N TRP A 125 -0.43 3.61 2.80
CA TRP A 125 0.48 4.61 3.37
C TRP A 125 0.91 5.62 2.30
N THR A 126 1.50 6.72 2.74
CA THR A 126 2.21 7.68 1.90
C THR A 126 3.68 7.76 2.25
N GLU A 127 4.48 8.25 1.30
CA GLU A 127 5.88 8.57 1.47
C GLU A 127 6.17 10.00 1.05
N ASN A 128 7.29 10.55 1.53
CA ASN A 128 7.73 11.87 1.10
C ASN A 128 8.04 11.86 -0.40
N ALA A 129 7.48 12.83 -1.11
CA ALA A 129 7.68 13.04 -2.53
C ALA A 129 8.25 14.45 -2.80
N PRO A 130 8.81 14.70 -3.99
CA PRO A 130 9.10 16.05 -4.45
C PRO A 130 7.84 16.93 -4.43
N ASP A 131 8.03 18.25 -4.40
CA ASP A 131 6.93 19.22 -4.45
C ASP A 131 6.00 18.94 -5.66
N ASP A 132 4.69 19.06 -5.44
CA ASP A 132 3.61 18.82 -6.42
C ASP A 132 3.44 17.37 -6.92
N ALA A 133 4.17 16.42 -6.34
CA ALA A 133 4.00 14.98 -6.54
C ALA A 133 3.61 14.27 -5.24
N GLY A 134 3.15 13.03 -5.36
CA GLY A 134 2.80 12.17 -4.24
C GLY A 134 3.29 10.76 -4.45
N VAL A 135 3.64 10.09 -3.34
CA VAL A 135 3.96 8.66 -3.33
C VAL A 135 3.02 7.96 -2.35
N ALA A 136 2.34 6.93 -2.81
CA ALA A 136 1.44 6.12 -1.98
C ALA A 136 1.57 4.64 -2.27
N GLY A 137 1.44 3.83 -1.23
CA GLY A 137 1.50 2.39 -1.32
C GLY A 137 0.23 1.71 -0.83
N VAL A 138 0.03 0.49 -1.31
CA VAL A 138 -1.04 -0.40 -0.90
C VAL A 138 -0.52 -1.82 -0.72
N GLU A 139 -0.73 -2.38 0.47
CA GLU A 139 -0.56 -3.81 0.76
C GLU A 139 -1.93 -4.47 0.63
N TYR A 140 -2.01 -5.55 -0.16
CA TYR A 140 -3.30 -6.15 -0.49
C TYR A 140 -3.22 -7.64 -0.81
N ARG A 141 -4.39 -8.27 -0.77
CA ARG A 141 -4.66 -9.61 -1.28
C ARG A 141 -5.88 -9.58 -2.19
N TYR A 142 -5.96 -10.52 -3.11
CA TYR A 142 -7.12 -10.72 -3.95
C TYR A 142 -7.42 -12.20 -4.11
N HIS A 143 -8.66 -12.50 -4.48
CA HIS A 143 -9.08 -13.84 -4.84
C HIS A 143 -9.94 -13.79 -6.09
N TYR A 144 -10.09 -14.94 -6.74
CA TYR A 144 -10.98 -15.10 -7.87
C TYR A 144 -11.53 -16.51 -7.97
N THR A 145 -12.70 -16.62 -8.61
CA THR A 145 -13.36 -17.88 -8.93
C THR A 145 -13.56 -17.97 -10.43
N LEU A 146 -13.25 -19.14 -11.01
CA LEU A 146 -13.52 -19.47 -12.40
C LEU A 146 -14.81 -20.31 -12.53
N ARG A 147 -15.42 -20.27 -13.71
CA ARG A 147 -16.69 -20.95 -14.02
C ARG A 147 -16.65 -22.47 -13.80
N ASP A 148 -15.48 -23.09 -13.92
CA ASP A 148 -15.25 -24.52 -13.65
C ASP A 148 -15.13 -24.87 -12.16
N GLY A 149 -15.22 -23.87 -11.28
CA GLY A 149 -15.14 -24.00 -9.83
C GLY A 149 -13.74 -23.88 -9.25
N VAL A 150 -12.72 -23.54 -10.05
CA VAL A 150 -11.39 -23.21 -9.52
C VAL A 150 -11.46 -21.94 -8.70
N ILE A 151 -10.97 -22.01 -7.46
CA ILE A 151 -10.84 -20.87 -6.54
C ILE A 151 -9.35 -20.66 -6.28
N ALA A 152 -8.88 -19.43 -6.43
CA ALA A 152 -7.50 -19.05 -6.19
C ALA A 152 -7.40 -17.79 -5.33
N ASP A 153 -6.51 -17.85 -4.35
CA ASP A 153 -6.14 -16.74 -3.49
C ASP A 153 -4.72 -16.28 -3.83
N SER A 154 -4.51 -14.96 -3.83
CA SER A 154 -3.18 -14.40 -3.95
C SER A 154 -2.43 -14.48 -2.62
N PRO A 155 -1.08 -14.55 -2.64
CA PRO A 155 -0.30 -14.15 -1.47
C PRO A 155 -0.54 -12.66 -1.18
N THR A 156 0.03 -12.14 -0.09
CA THR A 156 0.14 -10.70 0.11
C THR A 156 0.99 -10.08 -0.99
N ASN A 157 0.60 -8.90 -1.46
CA ASN A 157 1.28 -8.13 -2.47
C ASN A 157 1.40 -6.68 -2.02
N VAL A 158 2.40 -5.99 -2.56
CA VAL A 158 2.59 -4.55 -2.36
C VAL A 158 2.69 -3.87 -3.72
N ALA A 159 1.97 -2.78 -3.89
CA ALA A 159 2.15 -1.87 -5.01
C ALA A 159 2.42 -0.46 -4.49
N VAL A 160 3.38 0.23 -5.09
CA VAL A 160 3.74 1.61 -4.77
C VAL A 160 3.59 2.45 -6.03
N TYR A 161 2.98 3.62 -5.85
CA TYR A 161 2.65 4.56 -6.90
C TYR A 161 3.39 5.86 -6.66
N TYR A 162 4.08 6.35 -7.70
CA TYR A 162 4.45 7.75 -7.82
C TYR A 162 3.42 8.43 -8.72
N VAL A 163 2.94 9.60 -8.31
CA VAL A 163 1.91 10.36 -9.02
C VAL A 163 2.30 11.83 -9.07
N ASP A 164 2.37 12.40 -10.27
CA ASP A 164 2.56 13.84 -10.48
C ASP A 164 1.40 14.42 -11.32
N ALA A 165 1.56 15.65 -11.81
CA ALA A 165 0.55 16.31 -12.63
C ALA A 165 0.32 15.63 -13.99
N SER A 166 1.29 14.88 -14.50
CA SER A 166 1.32 14.31 -15.85
C SER A 166 1.15 12.79 -15.87
N VAL A 167 1.57 12.07 -14.82
CA VAL A 167 1.61 10.60 -14.83
C VAL A 167 1.37 9.93 -13.49
N ALA A 168 1.00 8.65 -13.58
CA ALA A 168 1.16 7.68 -12.51
C ALA A 168 2.13 6.57 -12.94
N VAL A 169 3.10 6.28 -12.08
CA VAL A 169 4.10 5.21 -12.24
C VAL A 169 3.91 4.19 -11.12
N ARG A 170 3.90 2.91 -11.47
CA ARG A 170 3.60 1.80 -10.55
C ARG A 170 4.76 0.82 -10.48
N ALA A 171 5.23 0.54 -9.28
CA ALA A 171 6.07 -0.62 -8.97
C ALA A 171 5.30 -1.66 -8.14
N HIS A 172 5.70 -2.93 -8.23
CA HIS A 172 5.00 -4.04 -7.56
C HIS A 172 5.95 -5.13 -7.11
N ALA A 173 5.70 -5.65 -5.91
CA ALA A 173 6.40 -6.77 -5.32
C ALA A 173 5.42 -7.76 -4.67
N ARG A 174 5.88 -9.00 -4.47
CA ARG A 174 5.16 -10.00 -3.68
C ARG A 174 5.65 -9.94 -2.24
N GLY A 175 4.77 -10.27 -1.30
CA GLY A 175 5.07 -10.26 0.13
C GLY A 175 4.47 -9.06 0.83
N ARG A 176 5.03 -8.75 1.98
CA ARG A 176 4.68 -7.57 2.79
C ARG A 176 5.68 -6.46 2.54
N ARG A 177 5.28 -5.24 2.87
CA ARG A 177 6.20 -4.12 2.90
C ARG A 177 7.15 -4.28 4.09
N ASP A 178 8.45 -4.10 3.85
CA ASP A 178 9.45 -4.02 4.91
C ASP A 178 9.52 -2.57 5.47
N ALA A 179 9.75 -1.57 4.60
CA ALA A 179 9.64 -0.14 4.92
C ALA A 179 9.69 0.74 3.65
N GLY A 180 9.35 2.02 3.78
CA GLY A 180 9.64 3.03 2.75
C GLY A 180 8.86 2.86 1.45
N THR A 181 9.55 3.20 0.35
CA THR A 181 9.04 3.14 -1.03
C THR A 181 9.30 1.79 -1.70
N GLU A 182 9.77 0.74 -1.01
CA GLU A 182 10.07 -0.54 -1.67
C GLU A 182 8.78 -1.30 -2.04
N PRO A 183 8.57 -1.67 -3.32
CA PRO A 183 9.44 -1.47 -4.48
C PRO A 183 9.38 -0.04 -5.05
N ASP A 184 10.53 0.54 -5.41
CA ASP A 184 10.62 1.96 -5.75
C ASP A 184 9.99 2.26 -7.14
N PRO A 185 8.91 3.06 -7.22
CA PRO A 185 8.26 3.37 -8.50
C PRO A 185 9.14 4.19 -9.45
N MET A 186 10.14 4.92 -8.96
CA MET A 186 11.04 5.72 -9.79
C MET A 186 12.19 4.90 -10.39
N GLU A 187 12.58 3.81 -9.73
CA GLU A 187 13.66 2.93 -10.20
C GLU A 187 13.14 1.70 -10.94
N GLU A 188 12.05 1.10 -10.45
CA GLU A 188 11.52 -0.19 -10.90
C GLU A 188 10.14 -0.08 -11.56
N GLY A 189 9.54 1.11 -11.55
CA GLY A 189 8.16 1.30 -11.94
C GLY A 189 7.92 1.38 -13.44
N ILE A 190 6.67 1.14 -13.82
CA ILE A 190 6.15 1.31 -15.18
C ILE A 190 5.11 2.43 -15.21
N THR A 191 5.07 3.22 -16.28
CA THR A 191 4.01 4.22 -16.47
C THR A 191 2.68 3.49 -16.69
N VAL A 192 1.72 3.74 -15.80
CA VAL A 192 0.37 3.11 -15.84
C VAL A 192 -0.73 4.09 -16.18
N ALA A 193 -0.49 5.40 -16.09
CA ALA A 193 -1.41 6.42 -16.57
C ALA A 193 -0.65 7.68 -16.99
N CYS A 194 -1.21 8.39 -17.97
CA CYS A 194 -0.91 9.78 -18.24
C CYS A 194 -2.18 10.61 -18.03
N PHE A 195 -1.99 11.84 -17.57
CA PHE A 195 -3.03 12.83 -17.28
C PHE A 195 -2.86 14.01 -18.23
N ASP A 196 -3.99 14.58 -18.66
CA ASP A 196 -4.07 15.74 -19.56
C ASP A 196 -4.32 17.04 -18.78
#